data_AF-A0A497GE60-F1
#
_entry.id   AF-A0A497GE60-F1
#
_cell.length_a   1.000
_cell.length_b   1.000
_cell.length_c   1.000
_cell.angle_alpha   90.00
_cell.angle_beta   90.00
_cell.angle_gamma   90.00
#
_symmetry.space_group_name_H-M   'P 1'
#
loop_
_entity.id
_entity.type
_entity.pdbx_description
1 polymer ?
#
loop_
_entity_poly.entity_id
_entity_poly.type
_entity_poly.pdbx_seq_one_letter_code
_entity_poly.pdbx_strand_id
1 'polypeptide(L)' 'MAVSSEERMYKCPKCGKEFSKEEMEILPGVKCPYCGWRIVVKLRPPVVKTVKAI' A
#
# COMPACT_ATOMS: atom_id res chain seq x y z
N MET A 1 5.57 21.24 6.90
CA MET A 1 6.45 20.07 7.03
C MET A 1 6.08 19.11 5.90
N ALA A 2 6.96 18.99 4.91
CA ALA A 2 6.76 18.15 3.76
C ALA A 2 6.64 16.69 4.19
N VAL A 3 5.60 16.00 3.72
CA VAL A 3 5.66 14.54 3.62
C VAL A 3 5.41 14.18 2.18
N SER A 4 6.55 13.92 1.53
CA SER A 4 6.69 13.26 0.26
C SER A 4 5.76 12.04 0.15
N SER A 5 5.34 11.79 -1.08
CA SER A 5 4.26 10.90 -1.53
C SER A 5 4.46 9.38 -1.28
N GLU A 6 5.26 8.96 -0.29
CA GLU A 6 5.97 7.66 -0.37
C GLU A 6 5.89 6.70 0.83
N GLU A 7 5.06 6.95 1.85
CA GLU A 7 4.62 5.88 2.76
C GLU A 7 3.23 5.37 2.36
N ARG A 8 3.10 4.91 1.12
CA ARG A 8 1.90 4.17 0.70
C ARG A 8 2.07 2.73 1.14
N MET A 9 1.43 2.35 2.23
CA MET A 9 1.31 0.96 2.64
C MET A 9 0.38 0.22 1.68
N TYR A 10 0.81 -0.94 1.21
CA TYR A 10 0.05 -1.83 0.36
C TYR A 10 -0.31 -3.08 1.14
N LYS A 11 -1.56 -3.53 1.05
CA LYS A 11 -2.01 -4.78 1.66
C LYS A 11 -2.22 -5.85 0.59
N CYS A 12 -1.80 -7.07 0.87
CA CYS A 12 -2.20 -8.20 0.02
C CYS A 12 -3.56 -8.75 0.51
N PRO A 13 -4.57 -8.89 -0.36
CA PRO A 13 -5.88 -9.42 0.04
C PRO A 13 -5.83 -10.89 0.47
N LYS A 14 -4.83 -11.66 0.02
CA LYS A 14 -4.74 -13.10 0.29
C LYS A 14 -3.99 -13.44 1.59
N CYS A 15 -2.86 -12.79 1.85
CA CYS A 15 -2.08 -13.03 3.08
C CYS A 15 -2.33 -11.98 4.17
N GLY A 16 -3.06 -10.91 3.87
CA GLY A 16 -3.40 -9.85 4.82
C GLY A 16 -2.23 -9.00 5.27
N LYS A 17 -1.00 -9.31 4.83
CA LYS A 17 0.19 -8.56 5.20
C LYS A 17 0.28 -7.22 4.46
N GLU A 18 0.88 -6.27 5.15
CA GLU A 18 1.05 -4.88 4.76
C GLU A 18 2.55 -4.62 4.48
N PHE A 19 2.84 -4.01 3.34
CA PHE A 19 4.19 -3.82 2.80
C PHE A 19 4.40 -2.42 2.26
N SER A 20 5.64 -1.97 2.31
CA SER A 20 6.08 -0.69 1.76
C SER A 20 6.32 -0.80 0.25
N LYS A 21 6.36 0.37 -0.43
CA LYS A 21 6.73 0.46 -1.86
C LYS A 21 8.12 -0.13 -2.13
N GLU A 22 9.02 0.00 -1.15
CA GLU A 22 10.38 -0.52 -1.11
C GLU A 22 10.43 -2.05 -1.31
N GLU A 23 9.52 -2.78 -0.67
CA GLU A 23 9.44 -4.25 -0.77
C GLU A 23 8.92 -4.72 -2.14
N MET A 24 8.23 -3.83 -2.86
CA MET A 24 7.67 -4.09 -4.19
C MET A 24 8.72 -3.93 -5.30
N GLU A 25 9.78 -3.17 -5.06
CA GLU A 25 10.86 -2.91 -6.03
C GLU A 25 11.92 -4.03 -6.05
N ILE A 26 11.90 -4.94 -5.07
CA ILE A 26 12.86 -6.06 -4.93
C ILE A 26 12.72 -7.07 -6.08
N LEU A 27 11.52 -7.21 -6.67
CA LEU A 27 11.31 -8.02 -7.87
C LEU A 27 10.71 -7.15 -8.99
N PRO A 28 11.13 -7.34 -10.26
CA PRO A 28 10.51 -6.66 -11.39
C PRO A 28 9.05 -7.13 -11.52
N GLY A 29 8.12 -6.32 -11.00
CA GLY A 29 6.69 -6.51 -11.13
C GLY A 29 5.90 -6.39 -9.82
N VAL A 30 4.59 -6.17 -9.96
CA VAL A 30 3.66 -6.04 -8.84
C VAL A 30 3.35 -7.41 -8.23
N LYS A 31 4.23 -7.90 -7.35
CA LYS A 31 4.04 -9.18 -6.65
C LYS A 31 4.20 -8.99 -5.15
N CYS A 32 3.38 -9.69 -4.37
CA CYS A 32 3.56 -9.77 -2.93
C CYS A 32 4.80 -10.65 -2.61
N PRO A 33 5.78 -10.15 -1.82
CA PRO A 33 7.01 -10.90 -1.50
C PRO A 33 6.77 -12.22 -0.77
N TYR A 34 5.61 -12.37 -0.13
CA TYR A 34 5.32 -13.45 0.81
C TYR A 34 4.42 -14.53 0.23
N CYS A 35 3.70 -14.25 -0.86
CA CYS A 35 2.77 -15.22 -1.44
C CYS A 35 2.78 -15.26 -2.97
N GLY A 36 3.59 -14.44 -3.65
CA GLY A 36 3.68 -14.39 -5.11
C GLY A 36 2.41 -13.89 -5.82
N TRP A 37 1.39 -13.46 -5.07
CA TRP A 37 0.13 -12.96 -5.60
C TRP A 37 0.34 -11.60 -6.29
N ARG A 38 -0.30 -11.41 -7.45
CA ARG A 38 -0.08 -10.26 -8.34
C ARG A 38 -0.97 -9.04 -8.03
N ILE A 39 -1.82 -9.16 -7.01
CA ILE A 39 -2.85 -8.16 -6.67
C ILE A 39 -2.52 -7.61 -5.30
N VAL A 40 -2.33 -6.30 -5.23
CA VAL A 40 -2.14 -5.55 -3.99
C VAL A 40 -3.16 -4.42 -3.93
N VAL A 41 -3.64 -4.11 -2.73
CA VAL A 41 -4.57 -3.00 -2.49
C VAL A 41 -3.85 -1.88 -1.75
N LYS A 42 -4.07 -0.62 -2.15
CA LYS A 42 -3.53 0.53 -1.45
C LYS A 42 -4.30 0.74 -0.15
N LEU A 43 -3.60 0.89 0.97
CA LEU A 43 -4.23 1.26 2.23
C LEU A 43 -4.62 2.74 2.19
N ARG A 44 -5.69 3.06 2.93
CA ARG A 44 -6.13 4.44 3.09
C ARG A 44 -5.01 5.21 3.78
N PRO A 45 -4.57 6.36 3.24
CA PRO A 45 -3.55 7.15 3.89
C PRO A 45 -4.06 7.63 5.27
N PRO A 46 -3.18 7.82 6.26
CA PRO A 46 -3.55 8.30 7.59
C PRO A 46 -4.03 9.77 7.59
N VAL A 47 -4.01 10.43 6.43
CA VAL A 47 -4.52 11.80 6.28
C VAL A 47 -6.03 11.80 6.44
N VAL A 48 -6.50 12.54 7.45
CA VAL A 48 -7.92 12.76 7.71
C VAL A 48 -8.56 13.49 6.52
N LYS A 49 -9.67 12.95 6.03
CA LYS A 49 -10.50 13.60 5.00
C LYS A 49 -11.81 14.03 5.65
N THR A 50 -12.08 15.33 5.66
CA THR A 50 -13.36 15.87 6.14
C THR A 50 -14.40 15.71 5.04
N VAL A 51 -15.46 14.95 5.29
CA VAL A 51 -16.58 14.77 4.37
C VAL A 51 -17.76 15.56 4.94
N LYS A 52 -18.28 16.54 4.19
CA LYS A 52 -19.50 17.25 4.58
C LYS A 52 -20.67 16.28 4.46
N ALA A 53 -21.42 16.08 5.53
CA ALA A 53 -22.73 15.45 5.46
C ALA A 53 -23.71 16.46 4.83
N ILE A 54 -24.66 15.96 4.02
CA ILE A 54 -25.77 16.77 3.49
C ILE A 54 -26.62 17.32 4.62
#